data_AF-A0A9R0UB45-F1
#
_entry.id   AF-A0A9R0UB45-F1
#
_cell.length_a   1.000
_cell.length_b   1.000
_cell.length_c   1.000
_cell.angle_alpha   90.00
_cell.angle_beta   90.00
_cell.angle_gamma   90.00
#
_symmetry.space_group_name_H-M   'P 1'
#
loop_
_entity.id
_entity.type
_entity.pdbx_description
1 polymer ?
#
loop_
_entity_poly.entity_id
_entity_poly.type
_entity_poly.pdbx_seq_one_letter_code
_entity_poly.pdbx_strand_id
1 'polypeptide(L)'
;MGEPDQTDPVGGIADQIAELVRREISHAKKELRESAKSAGLGGGMIGAAGVAGLYGGASITAAAVLLLARRLPPWASAALVGAGVSVAGAVLARRGIGKVREASALPRETIRETKETLDGTGGDPVP
;
A
#
# COMPACT_ATOMS: atom_id res chain seq x y z
N MET A 1 -54.58 -29.76 -25.71
CA MET A 1 -54.31 -28.96 -24.51
C MET A 1 -52.86 -29.25 -24.17
N GLY A 2 -51.93 -28.49 -24.78
CA GLY A 2 -50.50 -28.66 -24.53
C GLY A 2 -50.15 -27.80 -23.33
N GLU A 3 -49.67 -28.41 -22.26
CA GLU A 3 -49.05 -27.72 -21.14
C GLU A 3 -47.57 -27.55 -21.49
N PRO A 4 -47.14 -26.40 -22.05
CA PRO A 4 -45.73 -26.07 -22.04
C PRO A 4 -45.30 -25.80 -20.58
N ASP A 5 -44.05 -26.19 -20.28
CA ASP A 5 -43.17 -25.52 -19.31
C ASP A 5 -42.88 -26.18 -17.93
N GLN A 6 -43.12 -27.48 -17.71
CA GLN A 6 -42.84 -28.06 -16.38
C GLN A 6 -41.35 -28.37 -16.08
N THR A 7 -40.40 -28.21 -17.01
CA THR A 7 -38.99 -28.58 -16.74
C THR A 7 -37.96 -27.68 -17.43
N ASP A 8 -37.62 -26.53 -16.83
CA ASP A 8 -36.23 -26.09 -16.88
C ASP A 8 -35.72 -25.50 -15.55
N PRO A 9 -35.77 -26.28 -14.45
CA PRO A 9 -35.21 -25.86 -13.16
C PRO A 9 -33.69 -25.62 -13.22
N VAL A 10 -33.01 -26.19 -14.22
CA VAL A 10 -31.56 -26.05 -14.40
C VAL A 10 -31.22 -24.69 -14.99
N GLY A 11 -31.98 -24.22 -15.99
CA GLY A 11 -31.84 -22.86 -16.53
C GLY A 11 -32.03 -21.78 -15.47
N GLY A 12 -33.07 -21.92 -14.62
CA GLY A 12 -33.34 -20.94 -13.55
C GLY A 12 -32.29 -20.90 -12.44
N ILE A 13 -31.62 -22.01 -12.10
CA ILE A 13 -30.52 -22.03 -11.12
C ILE A 13 -29.24 -21.46 -11.74
N ALA A 14 -28.94 -21.79 -12.99
CA ALA A 14 -27.80 -21.26 -13.72
C ALA A 14 -27.87 -19.72 -13.84
N ASP A 15 -29.05 -19.18 -14.11
CA ASP A 15 -29.28 -17.73 -14.16
C ASP A 15 -29.09 -17.05 -12.80
N GLN A 16 -29.52 -17.68 -11.70
CA GLN A 16 -29.32 -17.14 -10.35
C GLN A 16 -27.84 -17.13 -9.93
N ILE A 17 -27.09 -18.17 -10.28
CA ILE A 17 -25.64 -18.23 -10.04
C ILE A 17 -24.93 -17.15 -10.88
N ALA A 18 -25.30 -17.01 -12.15
CA ALA A 18 -24.76 -15.97 -13.03
C ALA A 18 -25.04 -14.55 -12.49
N GLU A 19 -26.23 -14.33 -11.96
CA GLU A 19 -26.64 -13.08 -11.31
C GLU A 19 -25.81 -12.82 -10.03
N LEU A 20 -25.59 -13.84 -9.20
CA LEU A 20 -24.81 -13.73 -7.97
C LEU A 20 -23.35 -13.39 -8.24
N VAL A 21 -22.72 -14.09 -9.19
CA VAL A 21 -21.34 -13.81 -9.63
C VAL A 21 -21.22 -12.38 -10.15
N ARG A 22 -22.19 -11.93 -10.95
CA ARG A 22 -22.21 -10.56 -11.49
C ARG A 22 -22.36 -9.51 -10.38
N ARG A 23 -23.18 -9.79 -9.36
CA ARG A 23 -23.30 -8.94 -8.17
C ARG A 23 -22.00 -8.89 -7.36
N GLU A 24 -21.35 -10.02 -7.11
CA GLU A 24 -20.10 -10.07 -6.35
C GLU A 24 -18.99 -9.33 -7.08
N ILE A 25 -18.90 -9.47 -8.41
CA ILE A 25 -17.98 -8.67 -9.25
C ILE A 25 -18.31 -7.19 -9.13
N SER A 26 -19.59 -6.80 -9.10
CA SER A 26 -19.97 -5.38 -8.96
C SER A 26 -19.62 -4.82 -7.57
N HIS A 27 -19.78 -5.64 -6.52
CA HIS A 27 -19.39 -5.32 -5.14
C HIS A 27 -17.87 -5.19 -5.01
N ALA A 28 -17.13 -6.21 -5.45
CA ALA A 28 -15.67 -6.19 -5.48
C ALA A 28 -15.14 -4.99 -6.27
N LYS A 29 -15.76 -4.65 -7.41
CA LYS A 29 -15.38 -3.46 -8.20
C LYS A 29 -15.62 -2.15 -7.44
N LYS A 30 -16.67 -2.07 -6.62
CA LYS A 30 -16.95 -0.91 -5.77
C LYS A 30 -15.91 -0.80 -4.66
N GLU A 31 -15.66 -1.87 -3.92
CA GLU A 31 -14.65 -1.91 -2.85
C GLU A 31 -13.24 -1.65 -3.39
N LEU A 32 -12.88 -2.21 -4.55
CA LEU A 32 -11.60 -1.95 -5.21
C LEU A 32 -11.47 -0.49 -5.62
N ARG A 33 -12.53 0.15 -6.13
CA ARG A 33 -12.50 1.58 -6.48
C ARG A 33 -12.34 2.46 -5.24
N GLU A 34 -13.03 2.13 -4.16
CA GLU A 34 -12.95 2.88 -2.91
C GLU A 34 -11.58 2.70 -2.24
N SER A 35 -11.07 1.47 -2.22
CA SER A 35 -9.71 1.14 -1.78
C SER A 35 -8.66 1.84 -2.63
N ALA A 36 -8.80 1.82 -3.96
CA ALA A 36 -7.89 2.50 -4.88
C ALA A 36 -7.92 4.02 -4.73
N LYS A 37 -9.10 4.62 -4.48
CA LYS A 37 -9.23 6.06 -4.25
C LYS A 37 -8.55 6.47 -2.94
N SER A 38 -8.80 5.73 -1.86
CA SER A 38 -8.18 5.99 -0.55
C SER A 38 -6.67 5.78 -0.59
N ALA A 39 -6.20 4.70 -1.22
CA ALA A 39 -4.78 4.45 -1.44
C ALA A 39 -4.14 5.52 -2.35
N GLY A 40 -4.84 5.97 -3.40
CA GLY A 40 -4.37 7.00 -4.32
C GLY A 40 -4.26 8.38 -3.68
N LEU A 41 -5.24 8.78 -2.86
CA LEU A 41 -5.19 10.01 -2.06
C LEU A 41 -4.05 9.96 -1.03
N GLY A 42 -3.96 8.86 -0.28
CA GLY A 42 -2.89 8.66 0.70
C GLY A 42 -1.51 8.68 0.06
N GLY A 43 -1.32 7.91 -1.01
CA GLY A 43 -0.07 7.87 -1.77
C GLY A 43 0.28 9.22 -2.40
N GLY A 44 -0.72 9.92 -2.95
CA GLY A 44 -0.56 11.25 -3.52
C GLY A 44 -0.14 12.29 -2.49
N MET A 45 -0.76 12.30 -1.30
CA MET A 45 -0.40 13.21 -0.21
C MET A 45 1.02 12.94 0.32
N ILE A 46 1.40 11.68 0.50
CA ILE A 46 2.77 11.32 0.91
C ILE A 46 3.78 11.72 -0.16
N GLY A 47 3.46 11.52 -1.44
CA GLY A 47 4.29 11.97 -2.56
C GLY A 47 4.48 13.49 -2.55
N ALA A 48 3.39 14.25 -2.44
CA ALA A 48 3.41 15.71 -2.39
C ALA A 48 4.19 16.22 -1.16
N ALA A 49 4.00 15.62 0.02
CA ALA A 49 4.75 15.93 1.22
C ALA A 49 6.25 15.63 1.05
N GLY A 50 6.60 14.55 0.35
CA GLY A 50 7.99 14.23 -0.01
C GLY A 50 8.63 15.31 -0.88
N VAL A 51 7.94 15.76 -1.93
CA VAL A 51 8.42 16.84 -2.81
C VAL A 51 8.55 18.17 -2.06
N ALA A 52 7.52 18.56 -1.30
CA ALA A 52 7.56 19.78 -0.50
C ALA A 52 8.68 19.73 0.56
N GLY A 53 8.85 18.58 1.22
CA GLY A 53 9.93 18.34 2.18
C GLY A 53 11.32 18.41 1.54
N LEU A 54 11.48 17.92 0.31
CA LEU A 54 12.74 18.01 -0.43
C LEU A 54 13.11 19.47 -0.73
N TYR A 55 12.21 20.24 -1.34
CA TYR A 55 12.48 21.65 -1.68
C TYR A 55 12.59 22.54 -0.44
N GLY A 56 11.73 22.32 0.57
CA GLY A 56 11.80 23.02 1.85
C GLY A 56 13.10 22.73 2.59
N GLY A 57 13.49 21.45 2.68
CA GLY A 57 14.75 21.02 3.27
C GLY A 57 15.97 21.57 2.54
N ALA A 58 15.96 21.59 1.20
CA ALA A 58 17.02 22.19 0.39
C ALA A 58 17.14 23.70 0.65
N SER A 59 16.00 24.41 0.74
CA SER A 59 15.96 25.86 1.01
C SER A 59 16.50 26.19 2.41
N ILE A 60 16.11 25.41 3.43
CA ILE A 60 16.64 25.56 4.80
C ILE A 60 18.14 25.26 4.85
N THR A 61 18.58 24.21 4.14
CA THR A 61 20.00 23.85 4.03
C THR A 61 20.80 24.99 3.41
N ALA A 62 20.31 25.57 2.31
CA ALA A 62 20.94 26.72 1.67
C ALA A 62 21.00 27.94 2.61
N ALA A 63 19.91 28.23 3.34
CA ALA A 63 19.88 29.31 4.32
C ALA A 63 20.91 29.10 5.45
N ALA A 64 21.04 27.88 5.96
CA ALA A 64 22.05 27.53 6.97
C ALA A 64 23.48 27.72 6.46
N VAL A 65 23.76 27.30 5.22
CA VAL A 65 25.06 27.51 4.56
C VAL A 65 25.36 29.00 4.43
N LEU A 66 24.42 29.80 3.93
CA LEU A 66 24.59 31.25 3.78
C LEU A 66 24.80 31.96 5.11
N LEU A 67 24.13 31.52 6.18
CA LEU A 67 24.30 32.06 7.51
C LEU A 67 25.70 31.78 8.06
N LEU A 68 26.18 30.54 7.93
CA LEU A 68 27.54 30.15 8.34
C LEU A 68 28.63 30.80 7.49
N ALA A 69 28.35 31.03 6.21
CA ALA A 69 29.28 31.69 5.29
C ALA A 69 29.61 33.14 5.70
N ARG A 70 28.84 33.74 6.62
CA ARG A 70 29.19 35.04 7.23
C ARG A 70 30.39 34.95 8.18
N ARG A 71 30.78 33.75 8.63
CA ARG A 71 31.87 33.49 9.58
C ARG A 71 32.96 32.58 9.02
N LEU A 72 32.62 31.69 8.08
CA LEU A 72 33.52 30.70 7.47
C LEU A 72 33.55 30.86 5.95
N PRO A 73 34.58 30.35 5.25
CA PRO A 73 34.55 30.23 3.79
C PRO A 73 33.30 29.46 3.31
N PRO A 74 32.73 29.80 2.13
CA PRO A 74 31.52 29.17 1.63
C PRO A 74 31.63 27.65 1.50
N TRP A 75 32.78 27.14 1.04
CA TRP A 75 33.02 25.71 0.87
C TRP A 75 33.00 24.95 2.21
N ALA A 76 33.57 25.54 3.27
CA ALA A 76 33.61 24.91 4.60
C ALA A 76 32.21 24.91 5.25
N SER A 77 31.45 25.98 5.03
CA SER A 77 30.05 26.08 5.49
C SER A 77 29.17 25.01 4.82
N ALA A 78 29.30 24.85 3.50
CA ALA A 78 28.59 23.83 2.75
C ALA A 78 28.97 22.42 3.19
N ALA A 79 30.25 22.15 3.42
CA ALA A 79 30.73 20.85 3.91
C ALA A 79 30.16 20.51 5.29
N LEU A 80 30.15 21.47 6.23
CA LEU A 80 29.67 21.23 7.59
C LEU A 80 28.15 20.97 7.63
N VAL A 81 27.37 21.83 6.99
CA VAL A 81 25.91 21.66 6.93
C VAL A 81 25.55 20.40 6.15
N GLY A 82 26.22 20.16 5.02
CA GLY A 82 26.05 18.96 4.20
C GLY A 82 26.30 17.68 5.01
N ALA A 83 27.40 17.62 5.76
CA ALA A 83 27.69 16.48 6.63
C ALA A 83 26.58 16.25 7.67
N GLY A 84 26.10 17.31 8.32
CA GLY A 84 24.99 17.22 9.28
C GLY A 84 23.70 16.68 8.66
N VAL A 85 23.30 17.21 7.50
CA VAL A 85 22.11 16.77 6.77
C VAL A 85 22.28 15.32 6.28
N SER A 86 23.46 14.92 5.81
CA SER A 86 23.73 13.54 5.40
C SER A 86 23.62 12.55 6.56
N VAL A 87 24.12 12.89 7.75
CA VAL A 87 23.96 12.06 8.94
C VAL A 87 22.49 11.93 9.33
N ALA A 88 21.76 13.04 9.38
CA ALA A 88 20.33 13.02 9.65
C ALA A 88 19.56 12.16 8.62
N GLY A 89 19.86 12.35 7.34
CA GLY A 89 19.28 11.58 6.23
C GLY A 89 19.57 10.09 6.35
N ALA A 90 20.81 9.69 6.68
CA ALA A 90 21.17 8.30 6.88
C ALA A 90 20.39 7.65 8.03
N VAL A 91 20.19 8.37 9.14
CA VAL A 91 19.41 7.89 10.28
C VAL A 91 17.92 7.76 9.93
N LEU A 92 17.34 8.76 9.27
CA LEU A 92 15.95 8.72 8.81
C LEU A 92 15.72 7.57 7.83
N ALA A 93 16.62 7.38 6.86
CA ALA A 93 16.55 6.31 5.88
C ALA A 93 16.57 4.93 6.55
N ARG A 94 17.50 4.71 7.50
CA ARG A 94 17.57 3.44 8.26
C ARG A 94 16.27 3.16 9.02
N ARG A 95 15.70 4.16 9.71
CA ARG A 95 14.43 4.01 10.43
C ARG A 95 13.25 3.78 9.49
N GLY A 96 13.20 4.49 8.37
CA GLY A 96 12.16 4.33 7.36
C GLY A 96 12.16 2.92 6.76
N ILE A 97 13.34 2.43 6.36
CA ILE A 97 13.50 1.06 5.86
C ILE A 97 13.07 0.03 6.93
N GLY A 98 13.42 0.25 8.19
CA GLY A 98 12.99 -0.60 9.30
C GLY A 98 11.45 -0.69 9.41
N LYS A 99 10.76 0.45 9.39
CA LYS A 99 9.30 0.51 9.47
C LYS A 99 8.61 -0.10 8.25
N VAL A 100 9.14 0.11 7.05
CA VAL A 100 8.60 -0.52 5.83
C VAL A 100 8.76 -2.03 5.90
N ARG A 101 9.92 -2.52 6.37
CA ARG A 101 10.16 -3.96 6.57
C ARG A 101 9.17 -4.56 7.57
N GLU A 102 8.93 -3.89 8.69
CA GLU A 102 7.96 -4.29 9.71
C GLU A 102 6.53 -4.35 9.14
N ALA A 103 6.11 -3.33 8.40
CA ALA A 103 4.79 -3.30 7.77
C ALA A 103 4.62 -4.34 6.63
N SER A 104 5.71 -4.69 5.94
CA SER A 104 5.72 -5.71 4.88
C SER A 104 5.89 -7.14 5.37
N ALA A 105 6.27 -7.32 6.65
CA ALA A 105 6.33 -8.62 7.26
C ALA A 105 4.89 -9.08 7.54
N LEU A 106 4.28 -9.77 6.57
CA LEU A 106 3.07 -10.55 6.81
C LEU A 106 3.27 -11.36 8.11
N PRO A 107 2.33 -11.31 9.08
CA PRO A 107 2.45 -12.11 10.29
C PRO A 107 2.68 -13.55 9.87
N ARG A 108 3.82 -14.13 10.26
CA ARG A 108 4.16 -15.51 9.91
C ARG A 108 3.10 -16.49 10.42
N GLU A 109 2.34 -16.11 11.46
CA GLU A 109 1.15 -16.84 11.93
C GLU A 109 0.04 -16.90 10.88
N THR A 110 -0.33 -15.78 10.21
CA THR A 110 -1.39 -15.78 9.18
C THR A 110 -1.04 -16.68 7.99
N ILE A 111 0.23 -16.75 7.60
CA ILE A 111 0.69 -17.65 6.53
C ILE A 111 0.70 -19.13 6.98
N ARG A 112 0.95 -19.39 8.27
CA ARG A 112 1.03 -20.75 8.82
C ARG A 112 -0.35 -21.35 9.07
N GLU A 113 -1.30 -20.58 9.60
CA GLU A 113 -2.70 -21.03 9.78
C GLU A 113 -3.39 -21.33 8.43
N THR A 114 -3.11 -20.52 7.40
CA THR A 114 -3.63 -20.79 6.05
C THR A 114 -3.06 -22.09 5.46
N LYS A 115 -1.80 -22.42 5.76
CA LYS A 115 -1.19 -23.69 5.34
C LYS A 115 -1.69 -24.90 6.14
N GLU A 116 -1.87 -24.78 7.45
CA GLU A 116 -2.41 -25.87 8.27
C GLU A 116 -3.88 -26.17 7.95
N THR A 117 -4.68 -25.14 7.58
CA THR A 117 -6.06 -25.34 7.12
C THR A 117 -6.13 -26.02 5.75
N LEU A 118 -5.18 -25.73 4.85
CA LEU A 118 -5.10 -26.34 3.52
C LEU A 118 -4.51 -27.77 3.54
N ASP A 119 -3.53 -28.04 4.42
CA ASP A 119 -3.00 -29.40 4.64
C ASP A 119 -3.96 -30.28 5.47
N GLY A 120 -4.76 -29.68 6.37
CA GLY A 120 -5.72 -30.40 7.22
C GLY A 120 -7.05 -30.77 6.56
N THR A 121 -7.41 -30.15 5.43
CA THR A 121 -8.71 -30.35 4.75
C THR A 121 -8.59 -31.19 3.46
N GLY A 122 -7.42 -31.79 3.20
CA GLY A 122 -7.17 -32.58 2.00
C GLY A 122 -7.76 -34.01 1.97
N GLY A 123 -8.76 -34.36 2.79
CA GLY A 123 -9.11 -35.77 2.98
C GLY A 123 -10.56 -36.18 3.27
N ASP A 124 -11.50 -35.29 3.61
CA ASP A 124 -12.86 -35.73 3.94
C ASP A 124 -13.86 -35.33 2.85
N PRO A 125 -14.47 -36.31 2.13
CA PRO A 125 -15.60 -36.04 1.26
C PRO A 125 -16.80 -35.56 2.09
N VAL A 126 -17.34 -34.42 1.70
CA VAL A 126 -18.57 -33.84 2.29
C VAL A 126 -19.73 -34.82 2.04
N PRO A 127 -20.47 -35.25 3.07
CA PRO A 127 -21.63 -36.15 2.92
C PRO A 127 -22.80 -35.50 2.18
#